data_AF-A0AAV7KYK0-F1
#
_entry.id   AF-A0AAV7KYK0-F1
#
_cell.length_a   1.000
_cell.length_b   1.000
_cell.length_c   1.000
_cell.angle_alpha   90.00
_cell.angle_beta   90.00
_cell.angle_gamma   90.00
#
_symmetry.space_group_name_H-M   'P 1'
#
loop_
_entity.id
_entity.type
_entity.pdbx_description
1 polymer ?
#
loop_
_entity_poly.entity_id
_entity_poly.type
_entity_poly.pdbx_seq_one_letter_code
_entity_poly.pdbx_strand_id
1 'polypeptide(L)'
;HHHTWLSPEVKEDLQIWSSFLQQFNGAVIWPSRLVASSTLSLFTDAAGSTGFGAVLGSEWCRGDWPADWHDSSITINVAFLELFPIVVAVTVWAMVFRDKSVIFWSNNMAVVEAINRQGTS
;
A
#
# COMPACT_ATOMS: atom_id res chain seq x y z
N HIS A 1 26.57 -10.39 16.52
CA HIS A 1 26.63 -9.36 15.46
C HIS A 1 26.07 -9.95 14.18
N HIS A 2 24.82 -9.63 13.83
CA HIS A 2 24.16 -10.12 12.62
C HIS A 2 24.31 -9.03 11.55
N HIS A 3 25.17 -9.26 10.56
CA HIS A 3 25.30 -8.39 9.39
C HIS A 3 24.38 -8.94 8.31
N THR A 4 23.22 -8.30 8.12
CA THR A 4 22.35 -8.58 6.97
C THR A 4 22.86 -7.77 5.78
N TRP A 5 23.23 -8.47 4.72
CA TRP A 5 23.59 -7.86 3.46
C TRP A 5 22.31 -7.41 2.75
N LEU A 6 22.16 -6.11 2.54
CA LEU A 6 21.05 -5.55 1.76
C LEU A 6 21.37 -5.77 0.28
N SER A 7 20.51 -6.52 -0.40
CA SER A 7 20.62 -6.68 -1.85
C SER A 7 20.38 -5.34 -2.56
N PRO A 8 20.87 -5.17 -3.80
CA PRO A 8 20.61 -3.96 -4.59
C PRO A 8 19.12 -3.63 -4.70
N GLU A 9 18.28 -4.65 -4.85
CA GLU A 9 16.82 -4.52 -4.98
C GLU A 9 16.22 -3.95 -3.70
N VAL A 10 16.66 -4.40 -2.53
CA VAL A 10 16.21 -3.85 -1.24
C VAL A 10 16.63 -2.38 -1.08
N LYS A 11 17.77 -1.97 -1.64
CA LYS A 11 18.18 -0.55 -1.61
C LYS A 11 17.32 0.31 -2.51
N GLU A 12 16.92 -0.20 -3.68
CA GLU A 12 15.99 0.48 -4.58
C GLU A 12 14.60 0.60 -3.95
N ASP A 13 14.10 -0.47 -3.31
CA ASP A 13 12.89 -0.42 -2.49
C ASP A 13 12.98 0.74 -1.49
N LEU A 14 14.06 0.79 -0.70
CA LEU A 14 14.24 1.81 0.33
C LEU A 14 14.28 3.24 -0.23
N GLN A 15 14.83 3.44 -1.43
CA GLN A 15 14.83 4.76 -2.10
C GLN A 15 13.43 5.18 -2.54
N ILE A 16 12.66 4.24 -3.09
CA ILE A 16 11.28 4.49 -3.52
C ILE A 16 10.40 4.76 -2.29
N TRP A 17 10.55 3.96 -1.23
CA TRP A 17 9.90 4.18 0.06
C TRP A 17 10.26 5.55 0.66
N SER A 18 11.52 5.95 0.58
CA SER A 18 11.95 7.27 1.05
C SER A 18 11.26 8.40 0.28
N SER A 19 11.17 8.28 -1.04
CA SER A 19 10.50 9.27 -1.90
C SER A 19 9.01 9.35 -1.61
N PHE A 20 8.37 8.20 -1.42
CA PHE A 20 6.97 8.11 -1.02
C PHE A 20 6.71 8.74 0.35
N LEU A 21 7.52 8.40 1.36
CA LEU A 21 7.37 8.90 2.72
C LEU A 21 7.57 10.42 2.83
N GLN A 22 8.36 11.03 1.93
CA GLN A 22 8.48 12.49 1.88
C GLN A 22 7.17 13.20 1.50
N GLN A 23 6.32 12.54 0.72
CA GLN A 23 5.01 13.08 0.32
C GLN A 23 3.87 12.60 1.23
N PHE A 24 4.10 11.53 2.00
CA PHE A 24 3.13 11.00 2.94
C PHE A 24 2.96 11.94 4.14
N ASN A 25 1.74 12.42 4.36
CA ASN A 25 1.42 13.40 5.42
C ASN A 25 1.38 12.80 6.85
N GLY A 26 1.83 11.56 7.03
CA GLY A 26 1.87 10.89 8.33
C GLY A 26 0.51 10.47 8.90
N ALA A 27 -0.59 10.65 8.15
CA ALA A 27 -1.91 10.24 8.59
C ALA A 27 -2.08 8.73 8.35
N VAL A 28 -1.81 7.93 9.38
CA VAL A 28 -2.13 6.51 9.42
C VAL A 28 -3.37 6.33 10.28
N ILE A 29 -4.37 5.60 9.79
CA ILE A 29 -5.60 5.31 10.53
C ILE A 29 -5.26 4.35 11.68
N TRP A 30 -5.21 4.86 12.90
CA TRP A 30 -5.05 4.06 14.12
C TRP A 30 -6.42 3.60 14.64
N PRO A 31 -6.61 2.31 14.95
CA PRO A 31 -7.90 1.85 15.46
C PRO A 31 -8.05 2.23 16.94
N SER A 32 -8.95 3.17 17.24
CA SER A 32 -9.52 3.29 18.58
C SER A 32 -10.62 2.24 18.75
N ARG A 33 -10.23 1.05 19.26
CA ARG A 33 -11.11 -0.08 19.60
C ARG A 33 -11.94 -0.60 18.41
N LEU A 34 -11.62 -1.83 17.96
CA LEU A 34 -12.40 -2.58 16.97
C LEU A 34 -13.88 -2.68 17.39
N VAL A 35 -14.74 -1.78 16.90
CA VAL A 35 -16.20 -1.92 17.02
C VAL A 35 -16.65 -2.74 15.82
N ALA A 36 -17.12 -3.95 16.10
CA ALA A 36 -17.41 -5.00 15.13
C ALA A 36 -18.65 -4.75 14.21
N SER A 37 -18.99 -3.50 13.88
CA SER A 37 -20.29 -3.24 13.23
C SER A 37 -20.28 -3.17 11.70
N SER A 38 -19.13 -3.15 11.02
CA SER A 38 -19.09 -3.33 9.56
C SER A 38 -17.66 -3.53 9.08
N THR A 39 -17.29 -4.76 8.76
CA THR A 39 -16.01 -5.05 8.10
C THR A 39 -16.11 -4.65 6.63
N LEU A 40 -15.26 -3.72 6.21
CA LEU A 40 -15.12 -3.34 4.80
C LEU A 40 -14.05 -4.21 4.15
N SER A 41 -14.30 -4.71 2.94
CA SER A 41 -13.31 -5.41 2.14
C SER A 41 -12.79 -4.49 1.04
N LEU A 42 -11.50 -4.23 1.05
CA LEU A 42 -10.79 -3.51 0.00
C LEU A 42 -9.97 -4.51 -0.82
N PHE A 43 -10.15 -4.50 -2.13
CA PHE A 43 -9.36 -5.28 -3.08
C PHE A 43 -8.46 -4.34 -3.87
N THR A 44 -7.18 -4.68 -3.99
CA THR A 44 -6.21 -3.89 -4.76
C THR A 44 -5.45 -4.78 -5.73
N ASP A 45 -5.09 -4.22 -6.87
CA ASP A 45 -4.23 -4.87 -7.87
C ASP A 45 -3.35 -3.83 -8.56
N ALA A 46 -2.16 -4.25 -8.97
CA ALA A 46 -1.18 -3.39 -9.62
C ALA A 46 -0.47 -4.11 -10.76
N ALA A 47 -0.34 -3.45 -11.90
CA ALA A 47 0.37 -3.94 -13.05
C ALA A 47 1.49 -2.96 -13.42
N GLY A 48 2.75 -3.38 -13.30
CA GLY A 48 3.90 -2.51 -13.59
C GLY A 48 3.92 -1.92 -15.00
N SER A 49 3.30 -2.59 -15.98
CA SER A 49 3.22 -2.08 -17.35
C SER A 49 2.20 -0.96 -17.57
N THR A 50 1.25 -0.75 -16.65
CA THR A 50 0.11 0.16 -16.89
C THR A 50 -0.23 1.04 -15.70
N GLY A 51 -0.63 0.45 -14.57
CA GLY A 51 -1.22 1.21 -13.48
C GLY A 51 -1.68 0.35 -12.32
N PHE A 52 -2.61 0.88 -11.55
CA PHE A 52 -3.19 0.24 -10.37
C PHE A 52 -4.70 0.40 -10.32
N GLY A 53 -5.36 -0.46 -9.57
CA GLY A 53 -6.78 -0.36 -9.26
C GLY A 53 -7.09 -0.72 -7.82
N ALA A 54 -8.18 -0.14 -7.30
CA ALA A 54 -8.72 -0.49 -5.99
C ALA A 54 -10.26 -0.53 -6.04
N VAL A 55 -10.86 -1.47 -5.30
CA VAL A 55 -12.31 -1.68 -5.23
C VAL A 55 -12.75 -1.83 -3.78
N LEU A 56 -13.71 -1.01 -3.36
CA LEU A 56 -14.32 -0.99 -2.04
C LEU A 56 -15.86 -1.11 -2.17
N GLY A 57 -16.38 -2.32 -2.01
CA GLY A 57 -17.82 -2.56 -2.22
C GLY A 57 -18.23 -2.26 -3.66
N SER A 58 -19.08 -1.24 -3.87
CA SER A 58 -19.48 -0.76 -5.20
C SER A 58 -18.62 0.39 -5.74
N GLU A 59 -17.75 0.97 -4.91
CA GLU A 59 -16.87 2.07 -5.28
C GLU A 59 -15.54 1.53 -5.81
N TRP A 60 -14.94 2.22 -6.77
CA TRP A 60 -13.65 1.83 -7.34
C TRP A 60 -12.85 3.06 -7.77
N CYS A 61 -11.53 2.91 -7.79
CA CYS A 61 -10.62 3.88 -8.39
C CYS A 61 -9.50 3.17 -9.16
N ARG A 62 -8.95 3.88 -10.15
CA ARG A 62 -7.85 3.41 -11.00
C ARG A 62 -6.97 4.60 -11.37
N GLY A 63 -5.68 4.36 -11.54
CA GLY A 63 -4.77 5.30 -12.18
C GLY A 63 -3.72 4.58 -13.01
N ASP A 64 -3.20 5.25 -14.03
CA ASP A 64 -2.03 4.79 -14.78
C ASP A 64 -0.75 5.35 -14.13
N TRP A 65 0.37 4.66 -14.29
CA TRP A 65 1.66 5.12 -13.77
C TRP A 65 2.14 6.36 -14.53
N PRO A 66 2.71 7.37 -13.83
CA PRO A 66 3.38 8.47 -14.50
C PRO A 66 4.50 7.97 -15.43
N ALA A 67 4.70 8.62 -16.57
CA ALA A 67 5.77 8.24 -17.52
C ALA A 67 7.15 8.18 -16.83
N ASP A 68 7.44 9.16 -15.97
CA ASP A 68 8.70 9.25 -15.22
C ASP A 68 8.97 8.02 -14.31
N TRP A 69 7.93 7.28 -13.90
CA TRP A 69 8.09 6.06 -13.10
C TRP A 69 8.59 4.89 -13.94
N HIS A 70 8.18 4.81 -15.21
CA HIS A 70 8.73 3.84 -16.14
C HIS A 70 10.20 4.17 -16.43
N ASP A 71 10.52 5.44 -16.68
CA ASP A 71 11.88 5.90 -16.96
C ASP A 71 12.82 5.69 -15.76
N SER A 72 12.30 5.85 -14.54
CA SER A 72 13.06 5.67 -13.30
C SER A 72 13.08 4.23 -12.79
N SER A 73 12.57 3.25 -13.57
CA SER A 73 12.48 1.84 -13.17
C SER A 73 11.74 1.61 -11.84
N ILE A 74 10.81 2.50 -11.47
CA ILE A 74 9.97 2.28 -10.28
C ILE A 74 8.98 1.16 -10.56
N THR A 75 8.54 1.03 -11.81
CA THR A 75 7.50 0.06 -12.19
C THR A 75 7.95 -1.40 -12.21
N ILE A 76 9.22 -1.70 -11.95
CA ILE A 76 9.71 -3.07 -11.75
C ILE A 76 9.61 -3.52 -10.28
N ASN A 77 9.40 -2.58 -9.36
CA ASN A 77 9.29 -2.87 -7.94
C ASN A 77 7.88 -3.33 -7.57
N VAL A 78 7.64 -4.63 -7.69
CA VAL A 78 6.32 -5.25 -7.45
C VAL A 78 5.81 -4.99 -6.03
N ALA A 79 6.68 -4.99 -5.01
CA ALA A 79 6.27 -4.76 -3.62
C ALA A 79 5.75 -3.34 -3.41
N PHE A 80 6.45 -2.34 -3.95
CA PHE A 80 6.00 -0.95 -3.89
C PHE A 80 4.71 -0.74 -4.69
N LEU A 81 4.64 -1.26 -5.91
CA LEU A 81 3.48 -1.10 -6.77
C LEU A 81 2.21 -1.70 -6.17
N GLU A 82 2.33 -2.83 -5.48
CA GLU A 82 1.21 -3.50 -4.79
C GLU A 82 0.72 -2.73 -3.55
N LEU A 83 1.61 -2.00 -2.88
CA LEU A 83 1.22 -1.17 -1.73
C LEU A 83 0.60 0.17 -2.14
N PHE A 84 1.09 0.77 -3.23
CA PHE A 84 0.59 2.06 -3.70
C PHE A 84 -0.96 2.16 -3.78
N PRO A 85 -1.70 1.21 -4.40
CA PRO A 85 -3.17 1.25 -4.43
C PRO A 85 -3.81 1.17 -3.04
N ILE A 86 -3.18 0.51 -2.07
CA ILE A 86 -3.66 0.46 -0.68
C ILE A 86 -3.61 1.87 -0.06
N VAL A 87 -2.50 2.59 -0.25
CA VAL A 87 -2.35 3.97 0.24
C VAL A 87 -3.35 4.91 -0.44
N VAL A 88 -3.49 4.80 -1.77
CA VAL A 88 -4.44 5.61 -2.53
C VAL A 88 -5.86 5.36 -2.01
N ALA A 89 -6.24 4.10 -1.84
CA ALA A 89 -7.55 3.73 -1.29
C ALA A 89 -7.80 4.32 0.11
N VAL A 90 -6.81 4.24 1.01
CA VAL A 90 -6.90 4.85 2.35
C VAL A 90 -7.08 6.37 2.27
N THR A 91 -6.43 7.02 1.31
CA THR A 91 -6.52 8.47 1.13
C THR A 91 -7.88 8.88 0.55
N VAL A 92 -8.33 8.20 -0.52
CA VAL A 92 -9.59 8.48 -1.22
C VAL A 92 -10.80 8.18 -0.32
N TRP A 93 -10.77 7.06 0.40
CA TRP A 93 -11.88 6.60 1.23
C TRP A 93 -11.65 6.84 2.74
N ALA A 94 -10.75 7.74 3.13
CA ALA A 94 -10.43 8.05 4.52
C ALA A 94 -11.67 8.29 5.40
N MET A 95 -12.65 9.03 4.88
CA MET A 95 -13.90 9.32 5.58
C MET A 95 -14.81 8.09 5.71
N VAL A 96 -14.77 7.18 4.72
CA VAL A 96 -15.55 5.92 4.74
C VAL A 96 -14.95 4.92 5.73
N PHE A 97 -13.63 4.93 5.90
CA PHE A 97 -12.88 4.06 6.82
C PHE A 97 -12.96 4.49 8.29
N ARG A 98 -13.39 5.73 8.57
CA ARG A 98 -13.54 6.23 9.93
C ARG A 98 -14.42 5.29 10.77
N ASP A 99 -13.88 4.88 11.91
CA ASP A 99 -14.51 3.98 12.90
C ASP A 99 -14.93 2.60 12.37
N LYS A 100 -14.32 2.14 11.27
CA LYS A 100 -14.57 0.82 10.68
C LYS A 100 -13.30 -0.02 10.61
N SER A 101 -13.50 -1.33 10.68
CA SER A 101 -12.45 -2.30 10.37
C SER A 101 -12.40 -2.53 8.88
N VAL A 102 -11.21 -2.50 8.29
CA VAL A 102 -10.98 -2.75 6.86
C VAL A 102 -10.09 -3.97 6.70
N ILE A 103 -10.51 -4.92 5.88
CA ILE A 103 -9.69 -6.04 5.42
C ILE A 103 -9.12 -5.67 4.06
N PHE A 104 -7.79 -5.69 3.97
CA PHE A 104 -7.04 -5.46 2.75
C PHE A 104 -6.74 -6.80 2.08
N TRP A 105 -7.27 -7.01 0.89
CA TRP A 105 -7.01 -8.17 0.06
C TRP A 105 -5.97 -7.79 -0.99
N SER A 106 -4.74 -8.29 -0.84
CA SER A 106 -3.67 -8.22 -1.83
C SER A 106 -3.14 -9.63 -2.09
N ASN A 107 -2.73 -9.89 -3.34
CA ASN A 107 -2.09 -11.13 -3.75
C ASN A 107 -0.58 -11.15 -3.39
N ASN A 108 -0.01 -10.03 -2.93
CA ASN A 108 1.40 -9.90 -2.61
C ASN A 108 1.66 -10.17 -1.13
N MET A 109 2.26 -11.32 -0.84
CA MET A 109 2.56 -11.75 0.52
C MET A 109 3.51 -10.79 1.27
N ALA A 110 4.41 -10.10 0.57
CA ALA A 110 5.31 -9.12 1.20
C ALA A 110 4.53 -7.89 1.72
N VAL A 111 3.49 -7.47 1.00
CA VAL A 111 2.59 -6.39 1.42
C VAL A 111 1.73 -6.83 2.60
N VAL A 112 1.17 -8.04 2.52
CA VAL A 112 0.40 -8.65 3.63
C VAL A 112 1.26 -8.73 4.90
N GLU A 113 2.53 -9.13 4.79
CA GLU A 113 3.45 -9.23 5.92
C GLU A 113 3.85 -7.87 6.48
N ALA A 114 4.14 -6.87 5.62
CA ALA A 114 4.49 -5.52 6.04
C ALA A 114 3.36 -4.81 6.81
N ILE A 115 2.10 -5.05 6.41
CA ILE A 115 0.92 -4.50 7.08
C ILE A 115 0.68 -5.24 8.41
N ASN A 116 0.77 -6.57 8.43
CA ASN A 116 0.43 -7.36 9.61
C ASN A 116 1.51 -7.35 10.72
N ARG A 117 2.78 -7.10 10.39
CA ARG A 117 3.86 -7.03 11.39
C ARG A 117 3.75 -5.85 12.36
N GLN A 118 2.89 -4.87 12.09
CA GLN A 118 2.68 -3.71 12.97
C GLN A 118 1.75 -4.00 14.17
N GLY A 119 1.20 -5.23 14.27
CA GLY A 119 0.25 -5.64 15.32
C GLY A 119 0.81 -6.47 16.47
N THR A 120 2.08 -6.86 16.46
CA THR A 120 2.71 -7.58 17.58
C THR A 120 3.49 -6.62 18.45
N SER A 121 2.83 -6.15 19.52
CA SER A 121 3.49 -5.66 20.73
C SER A 121 2.94 -6.41 21.94
#